data_AF-A0A2N5K8R6-F1
#
_entry.id   AF-A0A2N5K8R6-F1
#
_cell.length_a   1.000
_cell.length_b   1.000
_cell.length_c   1.000
_cell.angle_alpha   90.00
_cell.angle_beta   90.00
_cell.angle_gamma   90.00
#
_symmetry.space_group_name_H-M   'P 1'
#
loop_
_entity.id
_entity.type
_entity.pdbx_description
1 polymer ?
#
loop_
_entity_poly.entity_id
_entity_poly.type
_entity_poly.pdbx_seq_one_letter_code
_entity_poly.pdbx_strand_id
1 'polypeptide(L)'
;MRNINYITPPSTAHSLSAVGLLIAGLVHLVLTPEHALASSMLGLGFLGVAIVQLSFGLLFLTKRMQDLEPAALLVTVASLTIYTISRTLGLSFGHTHVDQPGYVELLCKSAELLVVCSLTFQGLRQRITHGDVPRHPVVHKVRHPLSLAALGVLAAVCLVSVAGQLASSQGHSQAADHQHSTTSSATHNH
;
A
#
# COMPACT_ATOMS: atom_id res chain seq x y z
N MET A 1 -3.24 -45.46 13.49
CA MET A 1 -2.40 -44.41 14.11
C MET A 1 -2.82 -43.06 13.53
N ARG A 2 -3.46 -42.18 14.33
CA ARG A 2 -3.81 -40.82 13.89
C ARG A 2 -2.51 -40.02 13.83
N ASN A 3 -2.14 -39.54 12.64
CA ASN A 3 -1.14 -38.50 12.50
C ASN A 3 -1.62 -37.30 13.30
N ILE A 4 -0.97 -37.04 14.43
CA ILE A 4 -1.14 -35.81 15.17
C ILE A 4 -0.49 -34.75 14.28
N ASN A 5 -1.31 -34.10 13.45
CA ASN A 5 -0.88 -32.97 12.65
C ASN A 5 -0.43 -31.89 13.63
N TYR A 6 0.87 -31.75 13.81
CA TYR A 6 1.44 -30.59 14.47
C TYR A 6 0.95 -29.36 13.71
N ILE A 7 0.09 -28.58 14.36
CA ILE A 7 -0.34 -27.27 13.87
C ILE A 7 0.92 -26.42 13.91
N THR A 8 1.63 -26.35 12.79
CA THR A 8 2.76 -25.43 12.66
C THR A 8 2.19 -24.02 12.78
N PRO A 9 2.74 -23.18 13.68
CA PRO A 9 2.25 -21.82 13.85
C PRO A 9 2.34 -21.07 12.51
N PRO A 10 1.42 -20.13 12.25
CA PRO A 10 1.48 -19.32 11.04
C PRO A 10 2.84 -18.61 10.98
N SER A 11 3.43 -18.55 9.80
CA SER A 11 4.66 -17.78 9.61
C SER A 11 4.43 -16.32 9.98
N THR A 12 5.46 -15.66 10.50
CA THR A 12 5.42 -14.22 10.84
C THR A 12 4.92 -13.37 9.67
N ALA A 13 5.40 -13.63 8.46
CA ALA A 13 4.95 -12.97 7.23
C ALA A 13 3.43 -13.11 6.98
N HIS A 14 2.87 -14.30 7.21
CA HIS A 14 1.45 -14.55 7.04
C HIS A 14 0.62 -13.76 8.05
N SER A 15 1.09 -13.70 9.30
CA SER A 15 0.44 -12.93 10.36
C SER A 15 0.52 -11.42 10.09
N LEU A 16 1.67 -10.93 9.63
CA LEU A 16 1.85 -9.53 9.22
C LEU A 16 0.93 -9.18 8.04
N SER A 17 0.82 -10.05 7.04
CA SER A 17 -0.11 -9.87 5.93
C SER A 17 -1.56 -9.85 6.40
N ALA A 18 -1.95 -10.74 7.32
CA ALA A 18 -3.30 -10.76 7.86
C ALA A 18 -3.66 -9.44 8.56
N VAL A 19 -2.79 -8.97 9.45
CA VAL A 19 -2.98 -7.70 10.18
C VAL A 19 -2.98 -6.52 9.22
N GLY A 20 -2.05 -6.46 8.27
CA GLY A 20 -1.97 -5.40 7.26
C GLY A 20 -3.22 -5.32 6.39
N LEU A 21 -3.75 -6.47 5.95
CA LEU A 21 -5.01 -6.54 5.19
C LEU A 21 -6.22 -6.05 5.99
N LEU A 22 -6.28 -6.37 7.29
CA LEU A 22 -7.35 -5.89 8.15
C LEU A 22 -7.28 -4.37 8.34
N ILE A 23 -6.09 -3.84 8.64
CA ILE A 23 -5.90 -2.40 8.81
C ILE A 23 -6.24 -1.65 7.51
N ALA A 24 -5.69 -2.10 6.38
CA ALA A 24 -5.97 -1.49 5.08
C ALA A 24 -7.47 -1.55 4.73
N GLY A 25 -8.11 -2.70 4.95
CA GLY A 25 -9.53 -2.87 4.69
C GLY A 25 -10.41 -1.99 5.57
N LEU A 26 -10.11 -1.87 6.87
CA LEU A 26 -10.82 -0.97 7.77
C LEU A 26 -10.66 0.49 7.37
N VAL A 27 -9.45 0.91 6.97
CA VAL A 27 -9.23 2.30 6.55
C VAL A 27 -9.94 2.60 5.24
N HIS A 28 -9.92 1.71 4.23
CA HIS A 28 -10.73 1.88 3.02
C HIS A 28 -12.23 1.98 3.34
N LEU A 29 -12.72 1.20 4.30
CA LEU A 29 -14.11 1.27 4.73
C LEU A 29 -14.44 2.63 5.36
N VAL A 30 -13.56 3.15 6.22
CA VAL A 30 -13.70 4.48 6.83
C VAL A 30 -13.66 5.61 5.79
N LEU A 31 -12.82 5.49 4.76
CA LEU A 31 -12.70 6.49 3.68
C LEU A 31 -13.80 6.37 2.62
N THR A 32 -14.56 5.27 2.61
CA THR A 32 -15.64 5.03 1.64
C THR A 32 -16.65 6.17 1.56
N PRO A 33 -17.22 6.69 2.67
CA PRO A 33 -18.26 7.72 2.61
C PRO A 33 -17.76 9.01 1.96
N GLU A 34 -16.55 9.45 2.31
CA GLU A 34 -15.91 10.64 1.73
C GLU A 34 -15.73 10.49 0.21
N HIS A 35 -15.24 9.32 -0.23
CA HIS A 35 -15.05 9.05 -1.65
C HIS A 35 -16.36 8.86 -2.40
N ALA A 36 -17.40 8.34 -1.75
CA ALA A 36 -18.74 8.21 -2.33
C ALA A 36 -19.41 9.58 -2.56
N LEU A 37 -19.16 10.55 -1.67
CA LEU A 37 -19.62 11.94 -1.84
C LEU A 37 -18.92 12.63 -3.02
N ALA A 38 -17.65 12.33 -3.25
CA ALA A 38 -16.92 12.84 -4.42
C ALA A 38 -17.38 12.17 -5.73
N SER A 39 -17.55 10.86 -5.74
CA SER A 39 -18.09 10.10 -6.87
C SER A 39 -18.54 8.72 -6.41
N SER A 40 -19.77 8.32 -6.77
CA SER A 40 -20.29 6.98 -6.46
C SER A 40 -19.39 5.86 -6.97
N MET A 41 -18.70 6.06 -8.09
CA MET A 41 -17.76 5.07 -8.64
C MET A 41 -16.51 4.92 -7.75
N LEU A 42 -15.99 6.02 -7.20
CA LEU A 42 -14.88 5.99 -6.25
C LEU A 42 -15.30 5.33 -4.94
N GLY A 43 -16.47 5.69 -4.40
CA GLY A 43 -17.03 5.06 -3.21
C GLY A 43 -17.20 3.55 -3.35
N LEU A 44 -17.74 3.07 -4.48
CA LEU A 44 -17.87 1.65 -4.77
C LEU A 44 -16.51 0.94 -4.88
N GLY A 45 -15.51 1.59 -5.48
CA GLY A 45 -14.15 1.07 -5.54
C GLY A 45 -13.54 0.87 -4.14
N PHE A 46 -13.66 1.89 -3.28
CA PHE A 46 -13.18 1.82 -1.89
C PHE A 46 -13.91 0.73 -1.09
N LEU A 47 -15.24 0.66 -1.20
CA LEU A 47 -16.03 -0.35 -0.52
C LEU A 47 -15.68 -1.77 -0.99
N GLY A 48 -15.52 -1.96 -2.30
CA GLY A 48 -15.12 -3.24 -2.88
C GLY A 48 -13.76 -3.71 -2.38
N VAL A 49 -12.76 -2.81 -2.40
CA VAL A 49 -11.41 -3.10 -1.88
C VAL A 49 -11.48 -3.41 -0.38
N ALA A 50 -12.23 -2.62 0.40
CA ALA A 50 -12.40 -2.84 1.83
C ALA A 50 -12.93 -4.24 2.14
N ILE A 51 -14.04 -4.65 1.50
CA ILE A 51 -14.65 -5.96 1.71
C ILE A 51 -13.67 -7.08 1.36
N VAL A 52 -12.97 -6.98 0.23
CA VAL A 52 -12.03 -8.01 -0.22
C VAL A 52 -10.83 -8.10 0.71
N GLN A 53 -10.24 -6.97 1.11
CA GLN A 53 -9.09 -6.95 2.02
C GLN A 53 -9.45 -7.47 3.41
N LEU A 54 -10.61 -7.06 3.96
CA LEU A 54 -11.12 -7.61 5.22
C LEU A 54 -11.33 -9.12 5.10
N SER A 55 -11.99 -9.58 4.05
CA SER A 55 -12.23 -11.01 3.82
C SER A 55 -10.92 -11.81 3.79
N PHE A 56 -9.90 -11.34 3.07
CA PHE A 56 -8.58 -11.99 3.08
C PHE A 56 -7.91 -11.92 4.46
N GLY A 57 -7.96 -10.78 5.15
CA GLY A 57 -7.40 -10.63 6.49
C GLY A 57 -8.01 -11.62 7.48
N LEU A 58 -9.35 -11.73 7.53
CA LEU A 58 -10.06 -12.71 8.36
C LEU A 58 -9.74 -14.15 7.95
N LEU A 59 -9.70 -14.45 6.65
CA LEU A 59 -9.34 -15.78 6.17
C LEU A 59 -7.91 -16.15 6.57
N PHE A 60 -6.97 -15.21 6.52
CA PHE A 60 -5.58 -15.46 6.88
C PHE A 60 -5.39 -15.65 8.38
N LEU A 61 -6.19 -14.97 9.22
CA LEU A 61 -6.20 -15.21 10.66
C LEU A 61 -6.74 -16.59 11.02
N THR A 62 -7.77 -17.06 10.31
CA THR A 62 -8.47 -18.30 10.66
C THR A 62 -7.90 -19.54 10.00
N LYS A 63 -7.33 -19.41 8.81
CA LYS A 63 -6.86 -20.53 7.99
C LYS A 63 -5.58 -20.17 7.24
N ARG A 64 -4.65 -21.11 7.20
CA ARG A 64 -3.43 -20.98 6.38
C ARG A 64 -3.75 -21.35 4.93
N MET A 65 -4.31 -20.41 4.16
CA MET A 65 -4.66 -20.61 2.75
C MET A 65 -3.59 -20.04 1.81
N GLN A 66 -2.54 -20.82 1.56
CA GLN A 66 -1.42 -20.41 0.69
C GLN A 66 -1.85 -20.11 -0.75
N ASP A 67 -2.93 -20.75 -1.20
CA ASP A 67 -3.50 -20.57 -2.54
C ASP A 67 -4.16 -19.19 -2.73
N LEU A 68 -4.51 -18.51 -1.63
CA LEU A 68 -5.12 -17.18 -1.66
C LEU A 68 -4.08 -16.05 -1.58
N GLU A 69 -2.83 -16.35 -1.21
CA GLU A 69 -1.74 -15.36 -1.17
C GLU A 69 -1.56 -14.58 -2.49
N PRO A 70 -1.60 -15.20 -3.69
CA PRO A 70 -1.52 -14.47 -4.95
C PRO A 70 -2.71 -13.54 -5.19
N ALA A 71 -3.93 -13.97 -4.82
CA ALA A 71 -5.12 -13.14 -5.00
C ALA A 71 -5.07 -11.91 -4.07
N ALA A 72 -4.69 -12.10 -2.80
CA ALA A 72 -4.49 -11.01 -1.86
C ALA A 72 -3.39 -10.03 -2.33
N LEU A 73 -2.27 -10.57 -2.83
CA LEU A 73 -1.18 -9.76 -3.39
C LEU A 73 -1.66 -8.94 -4.59
N LEU A 74 -2.40 -9.56 -5.52
CA LEU A 74 -2.93 -8.89 -6.71
C LEU A 74 -3.85 -7.72 -6.36
N VAL A 75 -4.81 -7.93 -5.45
CA VAL A 75 -5.75 -6.88 -5.02
C VAL A 75 -4.99 -5.72 -4.37
N THR A 76 -4.01 -6.03 -3.51
CA THR A 76 -3.23 -5.00 -2.81
C THR A 76 -2.33 -4.21 -3.77
N VAL A 77 -1.69 -4.89 -4.72
CA VAL A 77 -0.88 -4.24 -5.78
C VAL A 77 -1.76 -3.38 -6.69
N ALA A 78 -2.95 -3.84 -7.06
CA ALA A 78 -3.89 -3.05 -7.85
C ALA A 78 -4.32 -1.78 -7.11
N SER A 79 -4.65 -1.88 -5.82
CA SER A 79 -4.99 -0.72 -4.97
C SER A 79 -3.84 0.30 -4.90
N LEU A 80 -2.60 -0.15 -4.66
CA LEU A 80 -1.41 0.72 -4.67
C LEU A 80 -1.14 1.35 -6.03
N THR A 81 -1.37 0.61 -7.11
CA THR A 81 -1.20 1.12 -8.48
C THR A 81 -2.20 2.24 -8.77
N ILE A 82 -3.47 2.04 -8.42
CA ILE A 82 -4.52 3.06 -8.57
C ILE A 82 -4.18 4.30 -7.74
N TYR A 83 -3.74 4.13 -6.50
CA TYR A 83 -3.27 5.24 -5.66
C TYR A 83 -2.12 6.00 -6.32
N THR A 84 -1.12 5.29 -6.83
CA THR A 84 0.05 5.89 -7.48
C THR A 84 -0.37 6.71 -8.69
N ILE A 85 -1.22 6.14 -9.56
CA ILE A 85 -1.79 6.82 -10.72
C ILE A 85 -2.55 8.08 -10.29
N SER A 86 -3.36 7.97 -9.24
CA SER A 86 -4.12 9.11 -8.71
C SER A 86 -3.23 10.24 -8.21
N ARG A 87 -2.04 9.93 -7.68
CA ARG A 87 -1.10 10.92 -7.16
C ARG A 87 -0.17 11.51 -8.21
N THR A 88 0.13 10.77 -9.28
CA THR A 88 1.07 11.22 -10.33
C THR A 88 0.39 11.89 -11.49
N LEU A 89 -0.72 11.32 -11.97
CA LEU A 89 -1.43 11.84 -13.14
C LEU A 89 -2.57 12.78 -12.74
N GLY A 90 -2.95 12.77 -11.45
CA GLY A 90 -4.23 13.29 -11.00
C GLY A 90 -5.35 12.42 -11.58
N LEU A 91 -6.24 11.91 -10.73
CA LEU A 91 -7.52 11.46 -11.28
C LEU A 91 -8.34 12.72 -11.54
N SER A 92 -8.69 12.97 -12.81
CA SER A 92 -9.57 14.07 -13.24
C SER A 92 -11.03 13.88 -12.76
N PHE A 93 -11.22 13.56 -11.48
CA PHE A 93 -12.50 13.46 -10.80
C PHE A 93 -12.75 14.71 -9.92
N GLY A 94 -12.30 15.89 -10.36
CA GLY A 94 -12.84 17.18 -9.89
C GLY A 94 -12.01 18.00 -8.90
N HIS A 95 -10.80 17.59 -8.51
CA HIS A 95 -9.91 18.40 -7.66
C HIS A 95 -8.61 18.74 -8.42
N THR A 96 -8.36 20.04 -8.63
CA THR A 96 -7.23 20.57 -9.40
C THR A 96 -5.93 20.71 -8.59
N HIS A 97 -5.92 20.33 -7.31
CA HIS A 97 -4.74 20.36 -6.45
C HIS A 97 -4.35 18.97 -5.95
N VAL A 98 -3.06 18.65 -6.08
CA VAL A 98 -2.45 17.44 -5.51
C VAL A 98 -2.23 17.71 -4.02
N ASP A 99 -3.28 17.56 -3.21
CA ASP A 99 -3.20 17.80 -1.77
C ASP A 99 -2.30 16.77 -1.07
N GLN A 100 -1.63 17.16 0.01
CA GLN A 100 -0.81 16.21 0.77
C GLN A 100 -1.70 15.10 1.36
N PRO A 101 -1.26 13.83 1.34
CA PRO A 101 -2.05 12.74 1.88
C PRO A 101 -2.27 12.92 3.38
N GLY A 102 -3.53 12.82 3.81
CA GLY A 102 -3.87 12.81 5.23
C GLY A 102 -3.23 11.62 5.96
N TYR A 103 -3.06 11.73 7.27
CA TYR A 103 -2.46 10.67 8.10
C TYR A 103 -3.16 9.30 7.95
N VAL A 104 -4.47 9.31 7.77
CA VAL A 104 -5.28 8.10 7.59
C VAL A 104 -4.96 7.40 6.26
N GLU A 105 -4.76 8.16 5.18
CA GLU A 105 -4.33 7.60 3.90
C GLU A 105 -2.93 7.00 3.99
N LEU A 106 -2.00 7.70 4.64
CA LEU A 106 -0.63 7.21 4.81
C LEU A 106 -0.61 5.90 5.62
N LEU A 107 -1.43 5.80 6.67
CA LEU A 107 -1.59 4.57 7.43
C LEU A 107 -2.08 3.43 6.53
N CYS A 108 -3.11 3.67 5.72
CA CYS A 108 -3.61 2.67 4.76
C CYS A 108 -2.51 2.18 3.82
N LYS A 109 -1.79 3.11 3.19
CA LYS A 109 -0.74 2.75 2.22
C LYS A 109 0.44 2.06 2.87
N SER A 110 0.81 2.42 4.10
CA SER A 110 1.84 1.70 4.86
C SER A 110 1.42 0.25 5.17
N ALA A 111 0.15 0.02 5.52
CA ALA A 111 -0.38 -1.31 5.76
C ALA A 111 -0.42 -2.15 4.47
N GLU A 112 -0.83 -1.56 3.33
CA GLU A 112 -0.77 -2.23 2.03
C GLU A 112 0.66 -2.58 1.62
N LEU A 113 1.62 -1.67 1.84
CA LEU A 113 3.03 -1.90 1.56
C LEU A 113 3.57 -3.08 2.39
N LEU A 114 3.20 -3.14 3.67
CA LEU A 114 3.55 -4.25 4.57
C LEU A 114 3.04 -5.59 4.03
N VAL A 115 1.81 -5.65 3.53
CA VAL A 115 1.22 -6.86 2.93
C VAL A 115 2.02 -7.29 1.71
N VAL A 116 2.28 -6.37 0.78
CA VAL A 116 3.03 -6.65 -0.45
C VAL A 116 4.45 -7.14 -0.15
N CYS A 117 5.16 -6.46 0.75
CA CYS A 117 6.50 -6.85 1.18
C CYS A 117 6.50 -8.24 1.83
N SER A 118 5.57 -8.50 2.75
CA SER A 118 5.48 -9.77 3.49
C SER A 118 5.19 -10.95 2.56
N LEU A 119 4.22 -10.82 1.65
CA LEU A 119 3.84 -11.88 0.72
C LEU A 119 4.91 -12.12 -0.36
N THR A 120 5.51 -11.05 -0.87
CA THR A 120 6.59 -11.15 -1.86
C THR A 120 7.82 -11.80 -1.25
N PHE A 121 8.22 -11.38 -0.04
CA PHE A 121 9.34 -11.97 0.69
C PHE A 121 9.09 -13.45 1.03
N GLN A 122 7.88 -13.78 1.49
CA GLN A 122 7.50 -15.17 1.76
C GLN A 122 7.57 -16.02 0.48
N GLY A 123 7.05 -15.52 -0.65
CA GLY A 123 7.12 -16.19 -1.94
C GLY A 123 8.56 -16.40 -2.42
N LEU A 124 9.43 -15.42 -2.25
CA LEU A 124 10.86 -15.53 -2.59
C LEU A 124 11.58 -16.54 -1.69
N ARG A 125 11.35 -16.47 -0.37
CA ARG A 125 11.95 -17.40 0.59
C ARG A 125 11.57 -18.85 0.31
N GLN A 126 10.29 -19.11 0.02
CA GLN A 126 9.80 -20.45 -0.30
C GLN A 126 10.56 -21.08 -1.48
N ARG A 127 10.93 -20.28 -2.49
CA ARG A 127 11.71 -20.76 -3.65
C ARG A 127 13.12 -21.15 -3.27
N ILE A 128 13.80 -20.29 -2.52
CA ILE A 128 15.18 -20.51 -2.11
C ILE A 128 15.26 -21.79 -1.24
N THR A 129 14.28 -22.00 -0.37
CA THR A 129 14.33 -23.12 0.59
C THR A 129 13.85 -24.45 0.06
N HIS A 130 12.85 -24.49 -0.84
CA HIS A 130 12.22 -25.75 -1.24
C HIS A 130 12.59 -26.24 -2.64
N GLY A 131 13.36 -25.48 -3.42
CA GLY A 131 13.53 -25.76 -4.85
C GLY A 131 12.18 -25.70 -5.60
N ASP A 132 12.20 -25.73 -6.92
CA ASP A 132 10.98 -25.73 -7.76
C ASP A 132 10.23 -27.06 -7.67
N VAL A 133 9.84 -27.52 -6.48
CA VAL A 133 8.93 -28.65 -6.32
C VAL A 133 7.50 -28.13 -6.49
N PRO A 134 6.85 -28.31 -7.65
CA PRO A 134 5.59 -27.65 -7.94
C PRO A 134 4.49 -28.33 -7.14
N ARG A 135 3.99 -27.68 -6.08
CA ARG A 135 2.81 -28.18 -5.34
C ARG A 135 1.50 -28.02 -6.13
N HIS A 136 1.46 -27.11 -7.11
CA HIS A 136 0.40 -27.03 -8.13
C HIS A 136 0.90 -26.21 -9.34
N PRO A 137 0.79 -26.72 -10.59
CA PRO A 137 1.38 -26.08 -11.77
C PRO A 137 0.76 -24.71 -12.12
N VAL A 138 -0.49 -24.48 -11.73
CA VAL A 138 -1.23 -23.24 -12.04
C VAL A 138 -0.80 -22.08 -11.13
N VAL A 139 -0.67 -22.33 -9.81
CA VAL A 139 -0.32 -21.29 -8.83
C VAL A 139 1.10 -20.78 -9.05
N HIS A 140 2.01 -21.65 -9.51
CA HIS A 140 3.38 -21.26 -9.81
C HIS A 140 3.45 -20.26 -10.98
N LYS A 141 2.74 -20.53 -12.09
CA LYS A 141 2.76 -19.67 -13.29
C LYS A 141 2.30 -18.24 -13.02
N VAL A 142 1.35 -18.05 -12.10
CA VAL A 142 0.79 -16.71 -11.78
C VAL A 142 1.66 -15.96 -10.75
N ARG A 143 2.32 -16.67 -9.83
CA ARG A 143 3.12 -16.03 -8.77
C ARG A 143 4.33 -15.25 -9.29
N HIS A 144 5.04 -15.76 -10.32
CA HIS A 144 6.24 -15.11 -10.88
C HIS A 144 5.98 -13.70 -11.44
N PRO A 145 5.10 -13.53 -12.45
CA PRO A 145 4.84 -12.20 -13.00
C PRO A 145 4.22 -11.28 -11.95
N LEU A 146 3.42 -11.82 -11.03
CA LEU A 146 2.79 -11.04 -9.97
C LEU A 146 3.80 -10.49 -8.96
N SER A 147 4.79 -11.28 -8.53
CA SER A 147 5.86 -10.80 -7.66
C SER A 147 6.73 -9.74 -8.33
N LEU A 148 7.01 -9.87 -9.63
CA LEU A 148 7.74 -8.85 -10.39
C LEU A 148 6.93 -7.56 -10.53
N ALA A 149 5.63 -7.68 -10.85
CA ALA A 149 4.71 -6.54 -10.88
C ALA A 149 4.62 -5.85 -9.52
N ALA A 150 4.54 -6.63 -8.43
CA ALA A 150 4.54 -6.13 -7.06
C ALA A 150 5.81 -5.32 -6.74
N LEU A 151 6.98 -5.83 -7.12
CA LEU A 151 8.25 -5.11 -6.95
C LEU A 151 8.30 -3.81 -7.76
N GLY A 152 7.80 -3.83 -9.01
CA GLY A 152 7.70 -2.63 -9.83
C GLY A 152 6.79 -1.56 -9.21
N VAL A 153 5.64 -1.98 -8.68
CA VAL A 153 4.69 -1.08 -7.99
C VAL A 153 5.27 -0.56 -6.68
N LEU A 154 5.96 -1.39 -5.89
CA LEU A 154 6.69 -0.95 -4.70
C LEU A 154 7.71 0.15 -5.06
N ALA A 155 8.51 -0.06 -6.10
CA ALA A 155 9.49 0.91 -6.55
C ALA A 155 8.83 2.23 -6.99
N ALA A 156 7.71 2.16 -7.72
CA ALA A 156 6.95 3.34 -8.13
C ALA A 156 6.38 4.11 -6.93
N VAL A 157 5.77 3.42 -5.96
CA VAL A 157 5.24 4.03 -4.74
C VAL A 157 6.35 4.72 -3.94
N CYS A 158 7.49 4.06 -3.77
CA CYS A 158 8.66 4.65 -3.09
C CYS A 158 9.17 5.89 -3.82
N LEU A 159 9.30 5.82 -5.15
CA LEU A 159 9.77 6.94 -5.97
C LEU A 159 8.85 8.16 -5.84
N VAL A 160 7.53 7.96 -5.96
CA VAL A 160 6.53 9.03 -5.82
C VAL A 160 6.57 9.65 -4.42
N SER A 161 6.72 8.83 -3.40
CA SER A 161 6.79 9.29 -2.00
C SER A 161 8.06 10.13 -1.74
N VAL A 162 9.22 9.69 -2.25
CA VAL A 162 10.49 10.41 -2.09
C VAL A 162 10.47 11.72 -2.90
N ALA A 163 9.96 11.70 -4.13
CA ALA A 163 9.85 12.91 -4.96
C ALA A 163 8.98 13.99 -4.28
N GLY A 164 7.86 13.59 -3.66
CA GLY A 164 7.00 14.52 -2.90
C GLY A 164 7.69 15.14 -1.68
N GLN A 165 8.50 14.38 -0.96
CA GLN A 165 9.27 14.90 0.18
C GLN A 165 10.38 15.87 -0.25
N LEU A 166 11.08 15.57 -1.34
CA LEU A 166 12.12 16.46 -1.89
C LEU A 166 11.51 17.79 -2.34
N ALA A 167 10.38 17.77 -3.05
CA ALA A 167 9.70 18.98 -3.51
C ALA A 167 9.23 19.87 -2.34
N SER A 168 8.70 19.27 -1.26
CA SER A 168 8.28 20.02 -0.07
C SER A 168 9.45 20.61 0.71
N SER A 169 10.60 19.92 0.78
CA SER A 169 11.81 20.44 1.45
C SER A 169 12.39 21.69 0.78
N GLN A 170 12.32 21.80 -0.56
CA GLN A 170 12.81 22.98 -1.29
C GLN A 170 11.96 24.22 -1.06
N GLY A 171 10.64 24.06 -0.87
CA GLY A 171 9.74 25.19 -0.61
C GLY A 171 9.98 25.88 0.74
N HIS A 172 10.42 25.15 1.77
CA HIS A 172 10.73 25.74 3.07
C HIS A 172 12.07 26.51 3.08
N SER A 173 13.07 26.07 2.32
CA SER A 173 14.35 26.78 2.21
C SER A 173 14.21 28.15 1.54
N GLN A 174 13.34 28.27 0.53
CA GLN A 174 13.08 29.53 -0.17
C GLN A 174 12.30 30.55 0.69
N ALA A 175 11.39 30.09 1.55
CA ALA A 175 10.64 30.96 2.46
C ALA A 175 11.52 31.55 3.58
N ALA A 176 12.53 30.81 4.04
CA ALA A 176 13.47 31.27 5.07
C ALA A 176 14.40 32.40 4.56
N ASP A 177 14.84 32.36 3.30
CA ASP A 177 15.70 33.38 2.71
C ASP A 177 14.99 34.73 2.48
N HIS A 178 13.66 34.72 2.28
CA HIS A 178 12.88 35.95 2.09
C HIS A 178 12.52 36.68 3.41
N GLN A 179 12.64 36.03 4.57
CA GLN A 179 12.40 36.69 5.86
C GLN A 179 13.63 37.44 6.39
N HIS A 180 14.84 37.13 5.94
CA HIS A 180 16.05 37.81 6.40
C HIS A 180 16.33 39.17 5.72
N SER A 181 15.54 39.55 4.72
CA SER A 181 15.77 40.75 3.89
C SER A 181 14.90 41.96 4.25
N THR A 182 14.05 41.91 5.29
CA THR A 182 13.16 43.04 5.67
C THR A 182 13.49 43.77 6.96
N THR A 183 14.59 43.41 7.66
CA THR A 183 14.94 44.01 8.97
C THR A 183 16.16 44.94 8.96
N SER A 184 16.53 45.52 7.80
CA SER A 184 17.65 46.47 7.68
C SER A 184 17.28 47.71 6.86
N SER A 185 16.33 48.51 7.33
CA SER A 185 16.13 49.89 6.84
C SER A 185 15.20 50.71 7.75
N ALA A 186 15.51 50.80 9.04
CA ALA A 186 14.86 51.75 9.95
C ALA A 186 15.90 52.42 10.85
N THR A 187 16.87 53.13 10.27
CA THR A 187 17.69 54.10 11.02
C THR A 187 18.28 55.13 10.06
N HIS A 188 18.21 56.41 10.47
CA HIS A 188 18.59 57.67 9.78
C HIS A 188 17.48 58.32 8.92
N ASN A 189 17.15 59.60 9.05
CA ASN A 189 17.83 60.70 9.73
C ASN A 189 16.87 61.87 10.08
N HIS A 190 17.40 62.71 10.96
CA HIS A 190 16.95 64.04 11.42
C HIS A 190 16.43 65.00 10.36
#